data_AF-A0A2T2WGC9-F1
#
_entry.id   AF-A0A2T2WGC9-F1
#
_cell.length_a   1.000
_cell.length_b   1.000
_cell.length_c   1.000
_cell.angle_alpha   90.00
_cell.angle_beta   90.00
_cell.angle_gamma   90.00
#
_symmetry.space_group_name_H-M   'P 1'
#
loop_
_entity.id
_entity.type
_entity.pdbx_description
1 polymer ?
#
loop_
_entity_poly.entity_id
_entity_poly.type
_entity_poly.pdbx_seq_one_letter_code
_entity_poly.pdbx_strand_id
1 'polypeptide(L)'
;MDIIFKERDDVDLGLHGQVAIVSGGSRGVGQAIVQELLDEGVKVATGSRHPEDFERDLVDSTNVMIRDLDVTDPASIDAFVTEVTERWGNVDMLVNNAGKAYPGSFATLSDDDWQRDINVKLMAQVRMARRVLPVMPDGGRIINMSAVFGKQPDPRFFASSVNRASCLSFTKTLAKELAPRLIRVNAVNIGFAYSGQWEGKTPEFFAELCEAFDVPLRRFGEPREVAAVVAFLLSQRASYVTGTIVDVDGGLAKYYSVCKERDLRHLRFHDGLTCSGMMDEEVQVTRHRGTVVKLLVVEDEHSLARLMHLELEHAGFSVDVVHSGHDALRCFAEHHYDCILLDVMLPDLSGFEICRRIRLQASVPILMVTARGQTPDIVAGLELGGDDYIVKPVNFEELTARIRAVTRRNQTREHDAGKLAIQNLCLIIDEFRAEVAGKPLSLSALEFRLLEHFVRNQKLVQSREALLEHVWGIDFRGESNMVDVSVGRLRRKLRQAGSDVDIETIRGVGYVLRDE
;
A
#
# COMPACT_ATOMS: atom_id res chain seq x y z
N MET A 1 -23.94 13.21 18.69
CA MET A 1 -23.55 12.12 19.60
C MET A 1 -22.29 12.59 20.27
N ASP A 2 -22.43 13.23 21.43
CA ASP A 2 -21.31 13.88 22.11
C ASP A 2 -20.34 12.79 22.60
N ILE A 3 -19.16 12.75 21.99
CA ILE A 3 -18.06 11.91 22.46
C ILE A 3 -17.59 12.55 23.76
N ILE A 4 -17.99 11.94 24.89
CA ILE A 4 -17.53 12.31 26.21
C ILE A 4 -16.03 12.01 26.27
N PHE A 5 -15.20 13.04 26.08
CA PHE A 5 -13.79 12.99 26.46
C PHE A 5 -13.76 12.96 27.99
N LYS A 6 -13.42 11.80 28.56
CA LYS A 6 -13.13 11.66 29.98
C LYS A 6 -11.96 12.61 30.32
N GLU A 7 -12.04 13.30 31.46
CA GLU A 7 -10.91 14.09 31.97
C GLU A 7 -9.63 13.24 32.01
N ARG A 8 -8.49 13.84 31.62
CA ARG A 8 -7.18 13.19 31.52
C ARG A 8 -6.83 12.48 32.84
N ASP A 9 -6.74 11.16 32.81
CA ASP A 9 -5.91 10.45 33.79
C ASP A 9 -4.46 10.84 33.50
N ASP A 10 -3.72 11.36 34.49
CA ASP A 10 -2.34 11.87 34.36
C ASP A 10 -1.39 10.82 33.75
N VAL A 11 -1.21 10.90 32.43
CA VAL A 11 -0.29 10.07 31.67
C VAL A 11 1.02 10.84 31.55
N ASP A 12 2.03 10.47 32.34
CA ASP A 12 3.36 11.06 32.20
C ASP A 12 4.01 10.64 30.86
N LEU A 13 4.30 11.64 30.02
CA LEU A 13 5.00 11.50 28.73
C LEU A 13 6.53 11.67 28.87
N GLY A 14 7.02 12.11 30.03
CA GLY A 14 8.45 12.32 30.28
C GLY A 14 9.03 13.46 29.43
N LEU A 15 8.22 14.49 29.16
CA LEU A 15 8.58 15.66 28.33
C LEU A 15 8.91 16.92 29.15
N HIS A 16 8.59 16.93 30.43
CA HIS A 16 8.69 18.10 31.29
C HIS A 16 10.10 18.73 31.28
N GLY A 17 10.15 20.06 31.10
CA GLY A 17 11.36 20.87 31.18
C GLY A 17 12.28 20.81 29.95
N GLN A 18 11.98 19.92 28.99
CA GLN A 18 12.72 19.80 27.73
C GLN A 18 12.44 20.97 26.78
N VAL A 19 13.30 21.13 25.77
CA VAL A 19 13.23 22.24 24.81
C VAL A 19 12.80 21.73 23.44
N ALA A 20 11.71 22.28 22.91
CA ALA A 20 11.21 21.96 21.59
C ALA A 20 11.21 23.18 20.67
N ILE A 21 11.59 22.97 19.40
CA ILE A 21 11.31 23.90 18.31
C ILE A 21 10.12 23.38 17.51
N VAL A 22 9.09 24.22 17.31
CA VAL A 22 7.94 23.93 16.44
C VAL A 22 7.83 24.99 15.36
N SER A 23 8.12 24.66 14.09
CA SER A 23 7.98 25.62 12.99
C SER A 23 6.53 25.78 12.54
N GLY A 24 6.11 27.01 12.23
CA GLY A 24 4.74 27.28 11.78
C GLY A 24 3.67 27.08 12.86
N GLY A 25 3.97 27.46 14.11
CA GLY A 25 3.09 27.25 15.26
C GLY A 25 1.97 28.29 15.44
N SER A 26 1.78 29.22 14.51
CA SER A 26 0.87 30.36 14.73
C SER A 26 -0.62 30.02 14.61
N ARG A 27 -0.99 28.92 13.96
CA ARG A 27 -2.40 28.53 13.77
C ARG A 27 -2.60 27.05 13.52
N GLY A 28 -3.82 26.57 13.72
CA GLY A 28 -4.26 25.22 13.35
C GLY A 28 -3.42 24.13 14.03
N VAL A 29 -2.94 23.15 13.25
CA VAL A 29 -2.16 22.01 13.77
C VAL A 29 -0.88 22.45 14.48
N GLY A 30 -0.16 23.43 13.94
CA GLY A 30 1.08 23.91 14.54
C GLY A 30 0.86 24.51 15.94
N GLN A 31 -0.21 25.30 16.08
CA GLN A 31 -0.59 25.90 17.36
C GLN A 31 -1.06 24.85 18.36
N ALA A 32 -1.85 23.86 17.92
CA ALA A 32 -2.26 22.75 18.77
C ALA A 32 -1.06 21.93 19.27
N ILE A 33 -0.03 21.73 18.44
CA ILE A 33 1.23 21.08 18.86
C ILE A 33 1.94 21.93 19.92
N VAL A 34 2.02 23.26 19.73
CA VAL A 34 2.62 24.16 20.73
C VAL A 34 1.88 24.06 22.06
N GLN A 35 0.55 24.13 22.06
CA GLN A 35 -0.25 24.04 23.27
C GLN A 35 -0.10 22.68 23.96
N GLU A 36 -0.22 21.58 23.22
CA GLU A 36 -0.06 20.23 23.76
C GLU A 36 1.30 20.04 24.44
N LEU A 37 2.37 20.58 23.85
CA LEU A 37 3.71 20.51 24.45
C LEU A 37 3.84 21.41 25.69
N LEU A 38 3.24 22.60 25.68
CA LEU A 38 3.23 23.48 26.85
C LEU A 38 2.47 22.85 28.03
N ASP A 39 1.36 22.17 27.76
CA ASP A 39 0.57 21.44 28.76
C ASP A 39 1.38 20.31 29.41
N GLU A 40 2.30 19.69 28.66
CA GLU A 40 3.26 18.69 29.15
C GLU A 40 4.50 19.31 29.83
N GLY A 41 4.53 20.63 29.99
CA GLY A 41 5.61 21.37 30.65
C GLY A 41 6.89 21.54 29.81
N VAL A 42 6.79 21.42 28.47
CA VAL A 42 7.90 21.66 27.54
C VAL A 42 8.13 23.17 27.38
N LYS A 43 9.39 23.58 27.21
CA LYS A 43 9.77 24.92 26.77
C LYS A 43 9.73 24.95 25.24
N VAL A 44 8.84 25.75 24.66
CA VAL A 44 8.56 25.72 23.23
C VAL A 44 9.05 27.00 22.56
N ALA A 45 9.98 26.88 21.63
CA ALA A 45 10.29 27.92 20.67
C ALA A 45 9.50 27.69 19.39
N THR A 46 8.78 28.70 18.94
CA THR A 46 8.01 28.64 17.71
C THR A 46 8.12 29.94 16.93
N GLY A 47 7.91 29.85 15.63
CA GLY A 47 7.91 31.04 14.79
C GLY A 47 7.08 30.85 13.54
N SER A 48 6.66 31.99 12.99
CA SER A 48 5.95 32.08 11.73
C SER A 48 6.31 33.39 11.04
N ARG A 49 5.81 33.64 9.83
CA ARG A 49 5.97 34.93 9.14
C ARG A 49 4.97 36.00 9.62
N HIS A 50 4.05 35.61 10.50
CA HIS A 50 2.95 36.40 11.05
C HIS A 50 2.85 36.10 12.56
N PRO A 51 3.78 36.56 13.39
CA PRO A 51 3.78 36.32 14.84
C PRO A 51 2.57 36.95 15.55
N GLU A 52 1.87 37.88 14.92
CA GLU A 52 0.60 38.44 15.37
C GLU A 52 -0.56 37.43 15.37
N ASP A 53 -0.43 36.32 14.62
CA ASP A 53 -1.47 35.28 14.51
C ASP A 53 -1.58 34.38 15.76
N PHE A 54 -0.61 34.45 16.69
CA PHE A 54 -0.62 33.60 17.89
C PHE A 54 -1.68 34.05 18.91
N GLU A 55 -2.30 33.08 19.60
CA GLU A 55 -3.20 33.36 20.72
C GLU A 55 -2.51 34.10 21.86
N ARG A 56 -3.20 35.07 22.46
CA ARG A 56 -2.66 35.91 23.54
C ARG A 56 -2.19 35.09 24.74
N ASP A 57 -2.96 34.08 25.12
CA ASP A 57 -2.63 33.23 26.27
C ASP A 57 -1.31 32.47 26.08
N LEU A 58 -0.94 32.15 24.83
CA LEU A 58 0.38 31.60 24.52
C LEU A 58 1.47 32.64 24.75
N VAL A 59 1.27 33.89 24.30
CA VAL A 59 2.27 34.97 24.34
C VAL A 59 2.70 35.30 25.77
N ASP A 60 1.78 35.18 26.74
CA ASP A 60 2.04 35.49 28.15
C ASP A 60 2.73 34.34 28.93
N SER A 61 2.99 33.20 28.28
CA SER A 61 3.66 32.04 28.91
C SER A 61 5.18 32.21 28.99
N THR A 62 5.76 31.99 30.17
CA THR A 62 7.23 32.03 30.36
C THR A 62 7.97 30.90 29.64
N ASN A 63 7.26 29.81 29.33
CA ASN A 63 7.80 28.63 28.67
C ASN A 63 7.74 28.72 27.14
N VAL A 64 7.22 29.82 26.57
CA VAL A 64 7.21 30.01 25.12
C VAL A 64 8.24 31.05 24.66
N MET A 65 8.71 30.87 23.44
CA MET A 65 9.47 31.85 22.68
C MET A 65 8.84 31.96 21.28
N ILE A 66 8.30 33.13 20.95
CA ILE A 66 7.66 33.40 19.65
C ILE A 66 8.53 34.41 18.88
N ARG A 67 8.90 34.08 17.64
CA ARG A 67 9.68 34.96 16.74
C ARG A 67 9.19 34.90 15.30
N ASP A 68 9.64 35.87 14.52
CA ASP A 68 9.61 35.77 13.07
C ASP A 68 10.51 34.62 12.60
N LEU A 69 9.95 33.71 11.80
CA LEU A 69 10.68 32.59 11.24
C LEU A 69 10.21 32.31 9.80
N ASP A 70 11.12 32.54 8.86
CA ASP A 70 10.99 32.03 7.49
C ASP A 70 11.87 30.79 7.32
N VAL A 71 11.23 29.62 7.32
CA VAL A 71 11.90 28.33 7.13
C VAL A 71 12.50 28.14 5.73
N THR A 72 12.22 29.04 4.79
CA THR A 72 12.83 29.04 3.47
C THR A 72 14.15 29.81 3.42
N ASP A 73 14.41 30.66 4.41
CA ASP A 73 15.62 31.46 4.53
C ASP A 73 16.59 30.85 5.56
N PRO A 74 17.78 30.38 5.12
CA PRO A 74 18.80 29.87 6.02
C PRO A 74 19.25 30.86 7.11
N ALA A 75 19.26 32.17 6.83
CA ALA A 75 19.69 33.18 7.82
C ALA A 75 18.63 33.34 8.94
N SER A 76 17.35 33.38 8.57
CA SER A 76 16.25 33.35 9.52
C SER A 76 16.29 32.11 10.42
N ILE A 77 16.53 30.92 9.86
CA ILE A 77 16.67 29.68 10.64
C ILE A 77 17.86 29.77 11.60
N ASP A 78 19.02 30.24 11.12
CA ASP A 78 20.23 30.32 11.94
C ASP A 78 20.06 31.26 13.12
N ALA A 79 19.53 32.47 12.89
CA ALA A 79 19.24 33.43 13.94
C ALA A 79 18.26 32.85 14.98
N PHE A 80 17.18 32.22 14.50
CA PHE A 80 16.17 31.63 15.37
C PHE A 80 16.74 30.51 16.26
N VAL A 81 17.43 29.53 15.68
CA VAL A 81 18.00 28.42 16.46
C VAL A 81 19.09 28.93 17.42
N THR A 82 19.88 29.93 17.02
CA THR A 82 20.89 30.55 17.88
C THR A 82 20.25 31.16 19.12
N GLU A 83 19.21 31.98 18.97
CA GLU A 83 18.53 32.59 20.10
C GLU A 83 17.87 31.53 21.03
N VAL A 84 17.31 30.46 20.46
CA VAL A 84 16.79 29.33 21.27
C VAL A 84 17.90 28.70 22.12
N THR A 85 19.07 28.47 21.53
CA THR A 85 20.21 27.89 22.24
C THR A 85 20.83 28.83 23.26
N GLU A 86 20.84 30.14 23.02
CA GLU A 86 21.27 31.13 24.00
C GLU A 86 20.30 31.17 25.20
N ARG A 87 19.00 31.03 24.95
CA ARG A 87 17.98 31.08 25.99
C ARG A 87 17.92 29.80 26.83
N TRP A 88 18.04 28.63 26.21
CA TRP A 88 17.77 27.35 26.87
C TRP A 88 18.88 26.29 26.74
N GLY A 89 20.01 26.61 26.10
CA GLY A 89 21.22 25.79 26.05
C GLY A 89 21.24 24.73 24.94
N ASN A 90 20.13 24.01 24.74
CA ASN A 90 20.01 22.94 23.75
C ASN A 90 18.63 22.87 23.11
N VAL A 91 18.46 21.98 22.14
CA VAL A 91 17.15 21.66 21.53
C VAL A 91 16.94 20.14 21.58
N ASP A 92 16.07 19.67 22.48
CA ASP A 92 15.76 18.24 22.63
C ASP A 92 14.88 17.71 21.48
N MET A 93 14.01 18.60 20.97
CA MET A 93 12.93 18.22 20.06
C MET A 93 12.79 19.21 18.91
N LEU A 94 12.60 18.69 17.69
CA LEU A 94 12.30 19.49 16.50
C LEU A 94 11.03 18.97 15.83
N VAL A 95 10.03 19.84 15.69
CA VAL A 95 8.81 19.59 14.91
C VAL A 95 8.82 20.49 13.68
N ASN A 96 9.06 19.89 12.52
CA ASN A 96 8.98 20.58 11.24
C ASN A 96 7.53 20.56 10.72
N ASN A 97 6.77 21.62 10.99
CA ASN A 97 5.34 21.70 10.65
C ASN A 97 5.00 22.71 9.53
N ALA A 98 5.97 23.51 9.07
CA ALA A 98 5.71 24.53 8.06
C ALA A 98 5.27 23.97 6.68
N GLY A 99 4.19 24.53 6.13
CA GLY A 99 3.78 24.33 4.74
C GLY A 99 2.26 24.20 4.56
N LYS A 100 1.75 24.67 3.41
CA LYS A 100 0.37 24.46 2.98
C LYS A 100 0.34 23.59 1.73
N ALA A 101 -0.78 22.89 1.51
CA ALA A 101 -1.01 22.24 0.22
C ALA A 101 -1.21 23.32 -0.85
N TYR A 102 -0.57 23.13 -2.00
CA TYR A 102 -0.75 24.00 -3.15
C TYR A 102 -1.42 23.19 -4.26
N PRO A 103 -2.65 23.56 -4.68
CA PRO A 103 -3.35 22.85 -5.74
C PRO A 103 -2.70 23.14 -7.10
N GLY A 104 -2.70 22.13 -7.97
CA GLY A 104 -2.21 22.23 -9.34
C GLY A 104 -1.96 20.85 -9.94
N SER A 105 -2.23 20.74 -11.24
CA SER A 105 -1.91 19.55 -12.04
C SER A 105 -0.55 19.69 -12.70
N PHE A 106 -0.08 18.60 -13.31
CA PHE A 106 1.17 18.60 -14.08
C PHE A 106 1.21 19.69 -15.16
N ALA A 107 0.08 19.95 -15.84
CA ALA A 107 0.02 20.92 -16.93
C ALA A 107 -0.07 22.39 -16.45
N THR A 108 -0.53 22.64 -15.22
CA THR A 108 -0.78 23.99 -14.72
C THR A 108 0.36 24.56 -13.87
N LEU A 109 1.25 23.70 -13.39
CA LEU A 109 2.33 24.09 -12.47
C LEU A 109 3.59 24.47 -13.25
N SER A 110 4.13 25.64 -12.97
CA SER A 110 5.42 26.10 -13.49
C SER A 110 6.60 25.56 -12.67
N ASP A 111 7.81 25.59 -13.23
CA ASP A 111 9.04 25.24 -12.50
C ASP A 111 9.20 26.05 -11.20
N ASP A 112 8.80 27.32 -11.21
CA ASP A 112 8.81 28.17 -10.01
C ASP A 112 7.83 27.70 -8.94
N ASP A 113 6.67 27.16 -9.33
CA ASP A 113 5.71 26.60 -8.37
C ASP A 113 6.27 25.32 -7.73
N TRP A 114 6.91 24.46 -8.53
CA TRP A 114 7.62 23.29 -8.03
C TRP A 114 8.74 23.67 -7.07
N GLN A 115 9.56 24.66 -7.45
CA GLN A 115 10.69 25.13 -6.65
C GLN A 115 10.24 25.80 -5.35
N ARG A 116 9.11 26.52 -5.36
CA ARG A 116 8.50 27.09 -4.16
C ARG A 116 8.00 26.00 -3.23
N ASP A 117 7.33 24.99 -3.77
CA ASP A 117 6.76 23.88 -3.01
C ASP A 117 7.85 23.04 -2.31
N ILE A 118 8.90 22.68 -3.03
CA ILE A 118 10.05 21.94 -2.49
C ILE A 118 10.81 22.78 -1.44
N ASN A 119 10.94 24.09 -1.66
CA ASN A 119 11.65 24.98 -0.73
C ASN A 119 10.96 25.06 0.64
N VAL A 120 9.64 25.22 0.65
CA VAL A 120 8.85 25.33 1.89
C VAL A 120 8.70 23.99 2.61
N LYS A 121 8.63 22.87 1.88
CA LYS A 121 8.35 21.56 2.49
C LYS A 121 9.61 20.78 2.80
N LEU A 122 10.35 20.40 1.75
CA LEU A 122 11.51 19.52 1.88
C LEU A 122 12.73 20.29 2.38
N MET A 123 13.08 21.40 1.71
CA MET A 123 14.30 22.13 2.06
C MET A 123 14.21 22.80 3.42
N ALA A 124 13.02 23.22 3.85
CA ALA A 124 12.78 23.67 5.22
C ALA A 124 13.13 22.59 6.25
N GLN A 125 12.63 21.35 6.08
CA GLN A 125 12.97 20.22 6.95
C GLN A 125 14.48 19.95 6.98
N VAL A 126 15.11 19.96 5.80
CA VAL A 126 16.57 19.76 5.67
C VAL A 126 17.36 20.86 6.39
N ARG A 127 17.01 22.13 6.20
CA ARG A 127 17.73 23.27 6.79
C ARG A 127 17.57 23.33 8.30
N MET A 128 16.33 23.16 8.80
CA MET A 128 16.05 23.11 10.23
C MET A 128 16.79 21.95 10.89
N ALA A 129 16.70 20.73 10.34
CA ALA A 129 17.40 19.58 10.90
C ALA A 129 18.92 19.80 10.90
N ARG A 130 19.52 20.25 9.80
CA ARG A 130 20.96 20.56 9.73
C ARG A 130 21.40 21.57 10.77
N ARG A 131 20.60 22.60 11.04
CA ARG A 131 20.96 23.63 12.02
C ARG A 131 20.75 23.18 13.47
N VAL A 132 19.74 22.35 13.73
CA VAL A 132 19.41 21.88 15.09
C VAL A 132 20.29 20.71 15.52
N LEU A 133 20.68 19.80 14.61
CA LEU A 133 21.45 18.59 14.96
C LEU A 133 22.76 18.82 15.73
N PRO A 134 23.54 19.89 15.49
CA PRO A 134 24.75 20.19 16.28
C PRO A 134 24.46 20.54 17.75
N VAL A 135 23.27 21.06 18.04
CA VAL A 135 22.86 21.52 19.38
C VAL A 135 21.82 20.59 20.03
N MET A 136 21.46 19.52 19.33
CA MET A 136 20.57 18.48 19.82
C MET A 136 21.39 17.40 20.53
N PRO A 137 21.05 17.05 21.79
CA PRO A 137 21.74 15.99 22.51
C PRO A 137 21.42 14.61 21.91
N ASP A 138 22.22 13.62 22.27
CA ASP A 138 21.90 12.22 21.97
C ASP A 138 20.58 11.84 22.66
N GLY A 139 19.74 11.04 22.00
CA GLY A 139 18.36 10.79 22.45
C GLY A 139 17.34 11.87 22.05
N GLY A 140 17.74 12.86 21.25
CA GLY A 140 16.86 13.88 20.68
C GLY A 140 15.75 13.31 19.78
N ARG A 141 14.74 14.13 19.46
CA ARG A 141 13.57 13.69 18.68
C ARG A 141 13.23 14.68 17.56
N ILE A 142 12.97 14.16 16.37
CA ILE A 142 12.56 14.95 15.21
C ILE A 142 11.25 14.38 14.67
N ILE A 143 10.26 15.27 14.52
CA ILE A 143 8.99 14.96 13.87
C ILE A 143 8.86 15.84 12.62
N ASN A 144 8.72 15.19 11.46
CA ASN A 144 8.44 15.86 10.21
C ASN A 144 6.95 15.76 9.90
N MET A 145 6.24 16.88 9.92
CA MET A 145 4.86 16.89 9.47
C MET A 145 4.82 16.78 7.94
N SER A 146 3.88 15.96 7.47
CA SER A 146 3.62 15.75 6.06
C SER A 146 2.10 15.59 5.87
N ALA A 147 1.66 15.04 4.75
CA ALA A 147 0.28 14.64 4.56
C ALA A 147 0.19 13.31 3.86
N VAL A 148 -0.98 12.69 3.99
CA VAL A 148 -1.33 11.43 3.33
C VAL A 148 -1.01 11.44 1.83
N PHE A 149 -1.07 12.60 1.17
CA PHE A 149 -0.74 12.74 -0.25
C PHE A 149 0.69 12.37 -0.63
N GLY A 150 1.63 12.35 0.31
CA GLY A 150 2.98 11.82 0.07
C GLY A 150 3.03 10.30 -0.09
N LYS A 151 2.00 9.60 0.39
CA LYS A 151 1.83 8.16 0.30
C LYS A 151 0.74 7.77 -0.71
N GLN A 152 -0.29 8.60 -0.84
CA GLN A 152 -1.41 8.44 -1.76
C GLN A 152 -1.54 9.69 -2.64
N PRO A 153 -0.80 9.76 -3.75
CA PRO A 153 -0.75 10.96 -4.55
C PRO A 153 -2.12 11.31 -5.13
N ASP A 154 -2.41 12.60 -5.20
CA ASP A 154 -3.60 13.14 -5.86
C ASP A 154 -3.18 14.05 -7.01
N PRO A 155 -3.66 13.82 -8.25
CA PRO A 155 -3.26 14.59 -9.42
C PRO A 155 -3.66 16.07 -9.36
N ARG A 156 -4.57 16.47 -8.46
CA ARG A 156 -4.94 17.86 -8.19
C ARG A 156 -3.94 18.59 -7.29
N PHE A 157 -3.02 17.86 -6.66
CA PHE A 157 -1.97 18.37 -5.79
C PHE A 157 -0.62 17.80 -6.23
N PHE A 158 -0.30 17.91 -7.52
CA PHE A 158 0.77 17.11 -8.15
C PHE A 158 2.15 17.36 -7.52
N ALA A 159 2.64 18.60 -7.54
CA ALA A 159 3.93 18.95 -6.92
C ALA A 159 3.91 18.66 -5.41
N SER A 160 2.82 18.99 -4.72
CA SER A 160 2.72 18.74 -3.28
C SER A 160 2.70 17.25 -2.93
N SER A 161 2.18 16.37 -3.79
CA SER A 161 2.19 14.92 -3.60
C SER A 161 3.60 14.37 -3.76
N VAL A 162 4.27 14.72 -4.86
CA VAL A 162 5.65 14.30 -5.16
C VAL A 162 6.61 14.80 -4.08
N ASN A 163 6.57 16.08 -3.74
CA ASN A 163 7.49 16.66 -2.76
C ASN A 163 7.23 16.12 -1.33
N ARG A 164 5.99 15.78 -0.99
CA ARG A 164 5.70 15.11 0.30
C ARG A 164 6.21 13.68 0.32
N ALA A 165 6.19 12.94 -0.79
CA ALA A 165 6.83 11.63 -0.89
C ALA A 165 8.34 11.72 -0.61
N SER A 166 9.00 12.77 -1.11
CA SER A 166 10.40 13.06 -0.79
C SER A 166 10.63 13.31 0.71
N CYS A 167 9.71 13.98 1.40
CA CYS A 167 9.78 14.20 2.85
C CYS A 167 9.68 12.88 3.65
N LEU A 168 8.88 11.91 3.16
CA LEU A 168 8.78 10.57 3.75
C LEU A 168 10.09 9.80 3.61
N SER A 169 10.71 9.87 2.44
CA SER A 169 12.03 9.27 2.18
C SER A 169 13.12 9.93 3.03
N PHE A 170 13.13 11.27 3.10
CA PHE A 170 14.04 12.03 3.95
C PHE A 170 13.97 11.60 5.41
N THR A 171 12.75 11.46 5.95
CA THR A 171 12.52 11.01 7.33
C THR A 171 13.15 9.64 7.59
N LYS A 172 12.90 8.65 6.71
CA LYS A 172 13.42 7.29 6.86
C LYS A 172 14.95 7.25 6.76
N THR A 173 15.52 8.01 5.83
CA THR A 173 16.97 8.07 5.64
C THR A 173 17.65 8.71 6.85
N LEU A 174 17.13 9.86 7.31
CA LEU A 174 17.68 10.55 8.47
C LEU A 174 17.55 9.72 9.76
N ALA A 175 16.45 8.99 9.93
CA ALA A 175 16.28 8.07 11.06
C ALA A 175 17.38 7.00 11.13
N LYS A 176 17.77 6.44 9.98
CA LYS A 176 18.85 5.44 9.90
C LYS A 176 20.21 6.06 10.19
N GLU A 177 20.47 7.26 9.64
CA GLU A 177 21.72 7.97 9.83
C GLU A 177 21.95 8.36 11.28
N LEU A 178 20.91 8.81 11.97
CA LEU A 178 21.01 9.34 13.34
C LEU A 178 20.79 8.28 14.43
N ALA A 179 20.48 7.04 14.07
CA ALA A 179 20.31 5.93 15.01
C ALA A 179 21.50 5.73 15.97
N PRO A 180 22.78 5.88 15.55
CA PRO A 180 23.93 5.77 16.48
C PRO A 180 23.94 6.82 17.59
N ARG A 181 23.30 7.98 17.37
CA ARG A 181 23.13 9.04 18.38
C ARG A 181 21.84 8.90 19.19
N LEU A 182 21.11 7.79 19.01
CA LEU A 182 19.79 7.55 19.59
C LEU A 182 18.76 8.64 19.27
N ILE A 183 19.00 9.45 18.24
CA ILE A 183 18.05 10.48 17.81
C ILE A 183 16.97 9.80 16.97
N ARG A 184 15.72 9.95 17.40
CA ARG A 184 14.56 9.36 16.72
C ARG A 184 14.00 10.34 15.70
N VAL A 185 13.70 9.86 14.50
CA VAL A 185 13.13 10.68 13.43
C VAL A 185 11.90 9.98 12.89
N ASN A 186 10.73 10.62 13.02
CA ASN A 186 9.45 10.09 12.53
C ASN A 186 8.70 11.15 11.73
N ALA A 187 7.70 10.72 10.98
CA ALA A 187 6.79 11.63 10.30
C ALA A 187 5.34 11.39 10.73
N VAL A 188 4.55 12.47 10.66
CA VAL A 188 3.09 12.42 10.84
C VAL A 188 2.45 12.91 9.56
N ASN A 189 1.70 12.02 8.91
CA ASN A 189 0.89 12.34 7.74
C ASN A 189 -0.49 12.78 8.20
N ILE A 190 -0.85 14.01 7.91
CA ILE A 190 -2.18 14.52 8.22
C ILE A 190 -3.10 14.29 7.01
N GLY A 191 -4.32 13.84 7.28
CA GLY A 191 -5.43 13.84 6.31
C GLY A 191 -6.11 15.21 6.24
N PHE A 192 -7.44 15.19 6.15
CA PHE A 192 -8.22 16.41 6.32
C PHE A 192 -8.37 16.73 7.81
N ALA A 193 -7.78 17.84 8.23
CA ALA A 193 -7.91 18.38 9.57
C ALA A 193 -8.31 19.86 9.52
N TYR A 194 -9.03 20.32 10.53
CA TYR A 194 -9.37 21.74 10.66
C TYR A 194 -8.11 22.59 10.79
N SER A 195 -8.11 23.74 10.12
CA SER A 195 -7.02 24.72 10.16
C SER A 195 -7.52 26.03 9.56
N GLY A 196 -6.77 27.11 9.75
CA GLY A 196 -7.13 28.42 9.19
C GLY A 196 -7.22 28.46 7.65
N GLN A 197 -6.85 27.40 6.92
CA GLN A 197 -7.09 27.32 5.47
C GLN A 197 -8.57 27.10 5.12
N TRP A 198 -9.38 26.66 6.10
CA TRP A 198 -10.79 26.31 5.92
C TRP A 198 -11.74 27.35 6.54
N GLU A 199 -11.23 28.51 6.93
CA GLU A 199 -12.02 29.55 7.56
C GLU A 199 -13.18 30.00 6.66
N GLY A 200 -14.37 30.15 7.25
CA GLY A 200 -15.60 30.50 6.53
C GLY A 200 -16.27 29.37 5.73
N LYS A 201 -15.76 28.12 5.79
CA LYS A 201 -16.42 26.96 5.19
C LYS A 201 -17.48 26.36 6.12
N THR A 202 -18.55 25.82 5.52
CA THR A 202 -19.70 25.29 6.27
C THR A 202 -19.50 23.80 6.64
N PRO A 203 -20.22 23.28 7.63
CA PRO A 203 -20.25 21.84 7.95
C PRO A 203 -20.54 20.96 6.72
N GLU A 204 -21.41 21.40 5.82
CA GLU A 204 -21.79 20.69 4.60
C GLU A 204 -20.59 20.57 3.66
N PHE A 205 -19.81 21.64 3.47
CA PHE A 205 -18.57 21.59 2.67
C PHE A 205 -17.59 20.53 3.19
N PHE A 206 -17.45 20.41 4.51
CA PHE A 206 -16.57 19.41 5.11
C PHE A 206 -17.10 17.99 4.92
N ALA A 207 -18.41 17.79 5.05
CA ALA A 207 -19.05 16.50 4.80
C ALA A 207 -18.90 16.07 3.33
N GLU A 208 -19.15 16.99 2.40
CA GLU A 208 -18.96 16.77 0.96
C GLU A 208 -17.51 16.41 0.63
N LEU A 209 -16.53 17.09 1.25
CA LEU A 209 -15.12 16.77 1.01
C LEU A 209 -14.74 15.38 1.59
N CYS A 210 -15.23 15.04 2.77
CA CYS A 210 -15.03 13.70 3.34
C CYS A 210 -15.65 12.61 2.47
N GLU A 211 -16.83 12.86 1.89
CA GLU A 211 -17.47 11.93 0.96
C GLU A 211 -16.69 11.82 -0.36
N ALA A 212 -16.33 12.95 -0.96
CA ALA A 212 -15.59 13.01 -2.23
C ALA A 212 -14.22 12.31 -2.17
N PHE A 213 -13.57 12.32 -1.01
CA PHE A 213 -12.29 11.65 -0.77
C PHE A 213 -12.43 10.32 -0.04
N ASP A 214 -13.66 9.88 0.25
CA ASP A 214 -13.96 8.60 0.89
C ASP A 214 -13.20 8.42 2.22
N VAL A 215 -13.27 9.43 3.10
CA VAL A 215 -12.69 9.38 4.45
C VAL A 215 -13.55 8.45 5.33
N PRO A 216 -13.04 7.30 5.80
CA PRO A 216 -13.84 6.32 6.55
C PRO A 216 -14.49 6.86 7.82
N LEU A 217 -13.80 7.71 8.58
CA LEU A 217 -14.38 8.34 9.79
C LEU A 217 -15.43 9.43 9.49
N ARG A 218 -15.60 9.83 8.22
CA ARG A 218 -16.62 10.80 7.75
C ARG A 218 -16.59 12.15 8.46
N ARG A 219 -15.43 12.57 8.95
CA ARG A 219 -15.21 13.87 9.58
C ARG A 219 -13.79 14.34 9.35
N PHE A 220 -13.58 15.63 9.59
CA PHE A 220 -12.24 16.20 9.70
C PHE A 220 -11.64 15.82 11.06
N GLY A 221 -10.31 15.69 11.08
CA GLY A 221 -9.54 15.60 12.31
C GLY A 221 -9.48 16.95 13.02
N GLU A 222 -9.48 16.91 14.34
CA GLU A 222 -9.21 18.08 15.17
C GLU A 222 -7.70 18.31 15.28
N PRO A 223 -7.20 19.56 15.26
CA PRO A 223 -5.78 19.87 15.46
C PRO A 223 -5.16 19.18 16.69
N ARG A 224 -5.90 19.09 17.79
CA ARG A 224 -5.47 18.41 19.02
C ARG A 224 -5.25 16.91 18.86
N GLU A 225 -5.99 16.25 17.95
CA GLU A 225 -5.80 14.81 17.69
C GLU A 225 -4.46 14.57 16.99
N VAL A 226 -4.07 15.48 16.09
CA VAL A 226 -2.73 15.45 15.47
C VAL A 226 -1.66 15.78 16.51
N ALA A 227 -1.88 16.80 17.34
CA ALA A 227 -0.95 17.22 18.37
C ALA A 227 -0.66 16.10 19.39
N ALA A 228 -1.68 15.36 19.83
CA ALA A 228 -1.54 14.23 20.75
C ALA A 228 -0.62 13.13 20.18
N VAL A 229 -0.73 12.82 18.88
CA VAL A 229 0.16 11.86 18.22
C VAL A 229 1.59 12.38 18.13
N VAL A 230 1.77 13.68 17.86
CA VAL A 230 3.10 14.32 17.87
C VAL A 230 3.72 14.24 19.27
N ALA A 231 2.97 14.61 20.32
CA ALA A 231 3.43 14.51 21.71
C ALA A 231 3.80 13.07 22.10
N PHE A 232 2.97 12.09 21.72
CA PHE A 232 3.29 10.67 21.90
C PHE A 232 4.61 10.28 21.23
N LEU A 233 4.82 10.64 19.97
CA LEU A 233 6.06 10.30 19.25
C LEU A 233 7.29 10.99 19.84
N LEU A 234 7.13 12.19 20.41
CA LEU A 234 8.19 12.90 21.13
C LEU A 234 8.49 12.31 22.51
N SER A 235 7.50 11.66 23.13
CA SER A 235 7.58 11.09 24.49
C SER A 235 8.56 9.92 24.64
N GLN A 236 8.87 9.56 25.89
CA GLN A 236 9.64 8.35 26.19
C GLN A 236 8.88 7.05 25.88
N ARG A 237 7.55 7.10 25.79
CA ARG A 237 6.71 5.94 25.45
C ARG A 237 6.93 5.47 24.01
N ALA A 238 7.41 6.36 23.15
CA ALA A 238 7.81 6.07 21.78
C ALA A 238 9.32 5.80 21.64
N SER A 239 10.03 5.44 22.72
CA SER A 239 11.50 5.27 22.73
C SER A 239 12.02 4.24 21.72
N TYR A 240 11.20 3.27 21.29
CA TYR A 240 11.56 2.29 20.26
C TYR A 240 10.93 2.58 18.88
N VAL A 241 10.37 3.79 18.69
CA VAL A 241 9.71 4.21 17.45
C VAL A 241 10.59 5.22 16.73
N THR A 242 11.21 4.79 15.63
CA THR A 242 12.01 5.63 14.72
C THR A 242 11.85 5.18 13.27
N GLY A 243 11.97 6.09 12.31
CA GLY A 243 11.79 5.83 10.88
C GLY A 243 10.34 5.52 10.48
N THR A 244 9.37 5.70 11.37
CA THR A 244 7.96 5.45 11.07
C THR A 244 7.28 6.68 10.48
N ILE A 245 6.18 6.41 9.77
CA ILE A 245 5.27 7.41 9.23
C ILE A 245 3.89 7.05 9.76
N VAL A 246 3.37 7.87 10.68
CA VAL A 246 2.05 7.66 11.29
C VAL A 246 1.02 8.48 10.54
N ASP A 247 -0.01 7.81 10.02
CA ASP A 247 -1.14 8.45 9.35
C ASP A 247 -2.19 8.87 10.41
N VAL A 248 -2.53 10.16 10.45
CA VAL A 248 -3.58 10.77 11.28
C VAL A 248 -4.58 11.43 10.34
N ASP A 249 -5.47 10.62 9.78
CA ASP A 249 -6.22 11.01 8.58
C ASP A 249 -7.64 10.45 8.48
N GLY A 250 -8.14 9.87 9.58
CA GLY A 250 -9.46 9.28 9.64
C GLY A 250 -9.67 8.07 8.72
N GLY A 251 -8.58 7.39 8.35
CA GLY A 251 -8.58 6.24 7.45
C GLY A 251 -8.48 6.60 5.97
N LEU A 252 -8.20 7.87 5.65
CA LEU A 252 -8.05 8.34 4.28
C LEU A 252 -6.92 7.59 3.55
N ALA A 253 -5.80 7.35 4.23
CA ALA A 253 -4.74 6.47 3.77
C ALA A 253 -5.30 5.06 3.66
N LYS A 254 -5.68 4.69 2.44
CA LYS A 254 -5.95 3.30 2.10
C LYS A 254 -4.63 2.52 2.13
N TYR A 255 -4.38 1.80 3.21
CA TYR A 255 -3.31 0.81 3.27
C TYR A 255 -3.68 -0.43 2.42
N TYR A 256 -4.04 -0.26 1.14
CA TYR A 256 -4.36 -1.39 0.27
C TYR A 256 -4.15 -1.09 -1.22
N SER A 257 -3.41 -2.00 -1.87
CA SER A 257 -3.50 -2.38 -3.28
C SER A 257 -4.84 -3.06 -3.63
N VAL A 258 -5.94 -2.55 -3.07
CA VAL A 258 -7.30 -2.94 -3.47
C VAL A 258 -7.82 -1.81 -4.33
N CYS A 259 -7.77 -2.03 -5.65
CA CYS A 259 -8.61 -1.29 -6.59
C CYS A 259 -10.02 -1.26 -6.01
N LYS A 260 -10.46 -0.07 -5.59
CA LYS A 260 -11.87 0.19 -5.43
C LYS A 260 -12.49 0.16 -6.81
N GLU A 261 -13.00 -0.99 -7.21
CA GLU A 261 -13.82 -1.14 -8.40
C GLU A 261 -15.20 -0.45 -8.29
N ARG A 262 -15.42 0.34 -7.23
CA ARG A 262 -16.69 0.98 -6.92
C ARG A 262 -16.80 2.48 -7.23
N ASP A 263 -15.69 3.20 -7.41
CA ASP A 263 -15.73 4.68 -7.50
C ASP A 263 -15.48 5.27 -8.90
N LEU A 264 -15.35 4.46 -9.96
CA LEU A 264 -15.23 4.95 -11.34
C LEU A 264 -16.56 5.08 -12.11
N ARG A 265 -17.71 4.84 -11.48
CA ARG A 265 -19.02 4.91 -12.17
C ARG A 265 -19.62 6.31 -12.30
N HIS A 266 -18.98 7.36 -11.76
CA HIS A 266 -19.56 8.71 -11.75
C HIS A 266 -18.68 9.85 -12.28
N LEU A 267 -17.50 9.58 -12.85
CA LEU A 267 -16.80 10.61 -13.63
C LEU A 267 -17.32 10.62 -15.07
N ARG A 268 -18.47 11.29 -15.25
CA ARG A 268 -18.84 11.82 -16.57
C ARG A 268 -17.80 12.86 -16.93
N PHE A 269 -17.07 12.64 -18.02
CA PHE A 269 -16.40 13.73 -18.71
C PHE A 269 -17.48 14.72 -19.13
N HIS A 270 -17.42 15.93 -18.58
CA HIS A 270 -18.17 17.07 -19.08
C HIS A 270 -17.49 17.53 -20.37
N ASP A 271 -17.78 16.86 -21.48
CA ASP A 271 -17.50 17.42 -22.80
C ASP A 271 -18.81 17.49 -23.58
N GLY A 272 -19.25 18.73 -23.75
CA GLY A 272 -20.54 19.06 -24.32
C GLY A 272 -20.68 20.55 -24.59
N LEU A 273 -19.68 21.16 -25.25
CA LEU A 273 -20.00 22.13 -26.29
C LEU A 273 -20.11 21.34 -27.61
N THR A 274 -21.32 20.81 -27.80
CA THR A 274 -22.03 20.44 -29.03
C THR A 274 -21.20 20.01 -30.26
N CYS A 275 -21.51 18.81 -30.77
CA CYS A 275 -22.02 18.72 -32.14
C CYS A 275 -23.02 17.56 -32.26
N SER A 276 -24.15 17.89 -32.86
CA SER A 276 -25.36 17.12 -33.06
C SER A 276 -25.18 15.83 -33.87
N GLY A 277 -25.93 14.78 -33.50
CA GLY A 277 -26.21 13.66 -34.41
C GLY A 277 -26.73 12.39 -33.74
N MET A 278 -28.07 12.26 -33.68
CA MET A 278 -28.86 11.03 -33.94
C MET A 278 -28.52 9.75 -33.15
N MET A 279 -29.30 9.40 -32.13
CA MET A 279 -30.53 8.59 -32.18
C MET A 279 -30.30 7.08 -32.40
N ASP A 280 -30.91 6.34 -31.46
CA ASP A 280 -31.35 4.94 -31.48
C ASP A 280 -30.31 3.82 -31.26
N GLU A 281 -30.26 3.31 -30.02
CA GLU A 281 -30.66 1.92 -29.70
C GLU A 281 -30.59 1.67 -28.17
N GLU A 282 -31.61 1.00 -27.63
CA GLU A 282 -31.80 0.72 -26.21
C GLU A 282 -30.69 -0.19 -25.63
N VAL A 283 -29.90 0.31 -24.68
CA VAL A 283 -28.96 -0.51 -23.90
C VAL A 283 -29.64 -0.98 -22.62
N GLN A 284 -29.95 -2.28 -22.53
CA GLN A 284 -30.31 -2.93 -21.26
C GLN A 284 -29.11 -2.94 -20.31
N VAL A 285 -29.24 -2.25 -19.18
CA VAL A 285 -28.21 -2.21 -18.12
C VAL A 285 -28.33 -3.44 -17.21
N THR A 286 -27.46 -4.42 -17.40
CA THR A 286 -27.30 -5.56 -16.48
C THR A 286 -26.48 -5.12 -15.26
N ARG A 287 -27.05 -5.25 -14.05
CA ARG A 287 -26.42 -4.87 -12.77
C ARG A 287 -25.39 -5.93 -12.32
N HIS A 288 -24.10 -5.60 -12.22
CA HIS A 288 -23.08 -6.47 -11.63
C HIS A 288 -23.02 -6.35 -10.09
N ARG A 289 -23.21 -7.49 -9.39
CA ARG A 289 -22.81 -7.73 -7.99
C ARG A 289 -21.37 -8.27 -7.99
N GLY A 290 -20.43 -7.66 -7.27
CA GLY A 290 -19.07 -8.23 -7.10
C GLY A 290 -19.12 -9.49 -6.24
N THR A 291 -18.56 -10.59 -6.74
CA THR A 291 -18.51 -11.89 -6.05
C THR A 291 -17.30 -11.97 -5.11
N VAL A 292 -17.52 -12.36 -3.86
CA VAL A 292 -16.46 -12.66 -2.88
C VAL A 292 -15.69 -13.91 -3.35
N VAL A 293 -14.36 -13.85 -3.34
CA VAL A 293 -13.49 -15.00 -3.71
C VAL A 293 -13.63 -16.10 -2.65
N LYS A 294 -13.99 -17.31 -3.08
CA LYS A 294 -14.24 -18.46 -2.22
C LYS A 294 -13.06 -19.44 -2.21
N LEU A 295 -12.55 -19.76 -1.02
CA LEU A 295 -11.39 -20.63 -0.79
C LEU A 295 -11.81 -21.93 -0.11
N LEU A 296 -11.14 -23.03 -0.47
CA LEU A 296 -11.16 -24.28 0.28
C LEU A 296 -9.79 -24.47 0.94
N VAL A 297 -9.74 -24.61 2.26
CA VAL A 297 -8.53 -24.89 3.03
C VAL A 297 -8.58 -26.33 3.53
N VAL A 298 -7.59 -27.12 3.13
CA VAL A 298 -7.45 -28.53 3.50
C VAL A 298 -6.21 -28.69 4.37
N GLU A 299 -6.43 -28.75 5.68
CA GLU A 299 -5.39 -28.73 6.71
C GLU A 299 -5.83 -29.59 7.90
N ASP A 300 -5.06 -30.63 8.26
CA ASP A 300 -5.41 -31.55 9.34
C ASP A 300 -5.07 -30.98 10.73
N GLU A 301 -4.08 -30.09 10.83
CA GLU A 301 -3.77 -29.41 12.08
C GLU A 301 -4.82 -28.32 12.41
N HIS A 302 -5.79 -28.65 13.27
CA HIS A 302 -6.89 -27.75 13.62
C HIS A 302 -6.47 -26.35 14.09
N SER A 303 -5.36 -26.21 14.83
CA SER A 303 -4.82 -24.92 15.27
C SER A 303 -4.40 -24.04 14.10
N LEU A 304 -3.62 -24.58 13.17
CA LEU A 304 -3.19 -23.88 11.97
C LEU A 304 -4.37 -23.59 11.04
N ALA A 305 -5.26 -24.56 10.85
CA ALA A 305 -6.46 -24.40 10.05
C ALA A 305 -7.36 -23.25 10.57
N ARG A 306 -7.50 -23.15 11.91
CA ARG A 306 -8.25 -22.06 12.54
C ARG A 306 -7.58 -20.71 12.36
N LEU A 307 -6.26 -20.65 12.46
CA LEU A 307 -5.51 -19.43 12.22
C LEU A 307 -5.62 -18.99 10.75
N MET A 308 -5.46 -19.93 9.80
CA MET A 308 -5.64 -19.68 8.37
C MET A 308 -7.05 -19.16 8.06
N HIS A 309 -8.08 -19.74 8.65
CA HIS A 309 -9.45 -19.28 8.49
C HIS A 309 -9.63 -17.82 8.92
N LEU A 310 -9.19 -17.47 10.14
CA LEU A 310 -9.32 -16.10 10.68
C LEU A 310 -8.55 -15.06 9.85
N GLU A 311 -7.29 -15.36 9.51
CA GLU A 311 -6.44 -14.44 8.74
C GLU A 311 -6.96 -14.25 7.30
N LEU A 312 -7.41 -15.31 6.65
CA LEU A 312 -7.94 -15.24 5.28
C LEU A 312 -9.33 -14.59 5.21
N GLU A 313 -10.20 -14.82 6.20
CA GLU A 313 -11.46 -14.06 6.30
C GLU A 313 -11.20 -12.57 6.54
N HIS A 314 -10.24 -12.24 7.41
CA HIS A 314 -9.82 -10.86 7.64
C HIS A 314 -9.27 -10.20 6.36
N ALA A 315 -8.59 -10.99 5.51
CA ALA A 315 -8.10 -10.55 4.20
C ALA A 315 -9.20 -10.39 3.12
N GLY A 316 -10.46 -10.71 3.44
CA GLY A 316 -11.64 -10.49 2.59
C GLY A 316 -12.11 -11.70 1.79
N PHE A 317 -11.63 -12.91 2.11
CA PHE A 317 -12.04 -14.15 1.43
C PHE A 317 -13.20 -14.85 2.15
N SER A 318 -14.00 -15.61 1.40
CA SER A 318 -14.92 -16.61 1.99
C SER A 318 -14.17 -17.94 2.09
N VAL A 319 -14.13 -18.56 3.27
CA VAL A 319 -13.20 -19.68 3.53
C VAL A 319 -13.94 -20.88 4.12
N ASP A 320 -13.97 -21.99 3.38
CA ASP A 320 -14.39 -23.29 3.90
C ASP A 320 -13.15 -24.09 4.34
N VAL A 321 -13.21 -24.71 5.51
CA VAL A 321 -12.10 -25.50 6.08
C VAL A 321 -12.51 -26.96 6.22
N VAL A 322 -11.63 -27.86 5.79
CA VAL A 322 -11.76 -29.31 5.97
C VAL A 322 -10.44 -29.89 6.48
N HIS A 323 -10.53 -31.03 7.16
CA HIS A 323 -9.39 -31.65 7.87
C HIS A 323 -8.98 -33.01 7.31
N SER A 324 -9.61 -33.46 6.20
CA SER A 324 -9.31 -34.74 5.56
C SER A 324 -9.42 -34.63 4.05
N GLY A 325 -8.70 -35.51 3.35
CA GLY A 325 -8.72 -35.59 1.89
C GLY A 325 -10.06 -36.05 1.32
N HIS A 326 -10.76 -36.96 2.00
CA HIS A 326 -12.11 -37.36 1.58
C HIS A 326 -13.10 -36.21 1.70
N ASP A 327 -13.02 -35.41 2.77
CA ASP A 327 -13.86 -34.22 2.92
C ASP A 327 -13.51 -33.14 1.89
N ALA A 328 -12.22 -32.97 1.56
CA ALA A 328 -11.78 -32.07 0.50
C ALA A 328 -12.39 -32.41 -0.86
N LEU A 329 -12.33 -33.68 -1.27
CA LEU A 329 -12.91 -34.14 -2.53
C LEU A 329 -14.45 -34.02 -2.54
N ARG A 330 -15.11 -34.29 -1.40
CA ARG A 330 -16.56 -34.10 -1.26
C ARG A 330 -16.95 -32.62 -1.38
N CYS A 331 -16.30 -31.75 -0.61
CA CYS A 331 -16.55 -30.31 -0.65
C CYS A 331 -16.29 -29.73 -2.03
N PHE A 332 -15.23 -30.15 -2.72
CA PHE A 332 -14.92 -29.74 -4.09
C PHE A 332 -15.99 -30.19 -5.11
N ALA A 333 -16.57 -31.38 -4.93
CA ALA A 333 -17.65 -31.86 -5.80
C ALA A 333 -18.99 -31.12 -5.57
N GLU A 334 -19.23 -30.64 -4.34
CA GLU A 334 -20.48 -29.99 -3.94
C GLU A 334 -20.48 -28.46 -4.15
N HIS A 335 -19.31 -27.82 -4.15
CA HIS A 335 -19.19 -26.37 -4.17
C HIS A 335 -18.15 -25.88 -5.19
N HIS A 336 -18.33 -24.66 -5.67
CA HIS A 336 -17.32 -23.98 -6.49
C HIS A 336 -16.35 -23.19 -5.62
N TYR A 337 -15.05 -23.32 -5.90
CA TYR A 337 -13.97 -22.57 -5.26
C TYR A 337 -13.12 -21.87 -6.31
N ASP A 338 -12.61 -20.70 -5.93
CA ASP A 338 -11.70 -19.89 -6.75
C ASP A 338 -10.24 -20.27 -6.53
N CYS A 339 -9.91 -20.85 -5.37
CA CYS A 339 -8.59 -21.41 -5.06
C CYS A 339 -8.69 -22.45 -3.92
N ILE A 340 -7.80 -23.43 -3.95
CA ILE A 340 -7.69 -24.48 -2.93
C ILE A 340 -6.29 -24.39 -2.30
N LEU A 341 -6.25 -24.27 -0.98
CA LEU A 341 -5.04 -24.44 -0.17
C LEU A 341 -4.99 -25.88 0.32
N LEU A 342 -3.91 -26.59 0.02
CA LEU A 342 -3.86 -28.03 0.21
C LEU A 342 -2.58 -28.46 0.93
N ASP A 343 -2.70 -29.02 2.13
CA ASP A 343 -1.57 -29.77 2.71
C ASP A 343 -1.37 -31.09 1.96
N VAL A 344 -0.12 -31.44 1.77
CA VAL A 344 0.33 -32.72 1.24
C VAL A 344 0.19 -33.83 2.28
N MET A 345 0.35 -33.53 3.57
CA MET A 345 0.42 -34.49 4.67
C MET A 345 -0.90 -34.64 5.42
N LEU A 346 -1.95 -35.10 4.74
CA LEU A 346 -3.24 -35.37 5.37
C LEU A 346 -3.33 -36.84 5.86
N PRO A 347 -4.19 -37.12 6.86
CA PRO A 347 -4.24 -38.43 7.52
C PRO A 347 -4.73 -39.58 6.64
N ASP A 348 -5.50 -39.31 5.59
CA ASP A 348 -6.25 -40.30 4.81
C ASP A 348 -5.83 -40.39 3.33
N LEU A 349 -5.59 -39.26 2.67
CA LEU A 349 -5.11 -39.19 1.27
C LEU A 349 -4.00 -38.14 1.16
N SER A 350 -2.92 -38.42 0.42
CA SER A 350 -1.91 -37.40 0.18
C SER A 350 -2.47 -36.23 -0.64
N GLY A 351 -2.05 -35.01 -0.34
CA GLY A 351 -2.43 -33.82 -1.13
C GLY A 351 -2.03 -33.93 -2.61
N PHE A 352 -1.00 -34.72 -2.91
CA PHE A 352 -0.62 -35.09 -4.28
C PHE A 352 -1.72 -35.87 -5.02
N GLU A 353 -2.31 -36.88 -4.38
CA GLU A 353 -3.39 -37.67 -4.97
C GLU A 353 -4.68 -36.83 -5.11
N ILE A 354 -4.97 -35.98 -4.13
CA ILE A 354 -6.11 -35.05 -4.18
C ILE A 354 -5.95 -34.07 -5.36
N CYS A 355 -4.78 -33.43 -5.48
CA CYS A 355 -4.46 -32.53 -6.59
C CYS A 355 -4.65 -33.22 -7.94
N ARG A 356 -4.13 -34.45 -8.08
CA ARG A 356 -4.28 -35.24 -9.31
C ARG A 356 -5.76 -35.48 -9.66
N ARG A 357 -6.60 -35.85 -8.68
CA ARG A 357 -8.03 -36.10 -8.90
C ARG A 357 -8.78 -34.83 -9.28
N ILE A 358 -8.55 -33.73 -8.59
CA ILE A 358 -9.15 -32.43 -8.91
C ILE A 358 -8.78 -32.01 -10.33
N ARG A 359 -7.52 -32.21 -10.74
CA ARG A 359 -7.03 -31.86 -12.08
C ARG A 359 -7.64 -32.67 -13.22
N LEU A 360 -8.23 -33.83 -12.95
CA LEU A 360 -9.01 -34.58 -13.95
C LEU A 360 -10.36 -33.92 -14.24
N GLN A 361 -10.84 -33.04 -13.35
CA GLN A 361 -12.18 -32.47 -13.39
C GLN A 361 -12.18 -30.95 -13.58
N ALA A 362 -11.19 -30.23 -13.03
CA ALA A 362 -11.12 -28.78 -13.08
C ALA A 362 -9.69 -28.22 -13.06
N SER A 363 -9.58 -26.99 -13.58
CA SER A 363 -8.37 -26.18 -13.60
C SER A 363 -8.29 -25.16 -12.45
N VAL A 364 -9.11 -25.32 -11.40
CA VAL A 364 -9.10 -24.44 -10.21
C VAL A 364 -7.68 -24.27 -9.64
N PRO A 365 -7.21 -23.05 -9.35
CA PRO A 365 -5.90 -22.86 -8.72
C PRO A 365 -5.71 -23.71 -7.46
N ILE A 366 -4.59 -24.43 -7.36
CA ILE A 366 -4.20 -25.21 -6.17
C ILE A 366 -2.84 -24.73 -5.66
N LEU A 367 -2.81 -24.24 -4.43
CA LEU A 367 -1.61 -23.87 -3.68
C LEU A 367 -1.30 -24.98 -2.69
N MET A 368 -0.15 -25.64 -2.84
CA MET A 368 0.29 -26.62 -1.85
C MET A 368 0.90 -25.88 -0.65
N VAL A 369 0.43 -26.17 0.57
CA VAL A 369 0.91 -25.54 1.80
C VAL A 369 1.36 -26.64 2.75
N THR A 370 2.67 -26.91 2.86
CA THR A 370 3.15 -28.12 3.56
C THR A 370 4.52 -27.96 4.21
N ALA A 371 4.86 -28.84 5.15
CA ALA A 371 6.18 -28.87 5.79
C ALA A 371 7.28 -29.51 4.92
N ARG A 372 6.92 -30.14 3.80
CA ARG A 372 7.89 -30.75 2.86
C ARG A 372 8.60 -29.69 2.01
N GLY A 373 9.70 -29.14 2.53
CA GLY A 373 10.45 -28.06 1.87
C GLY A 373 11.60 -28.49 0.95
N GLN A 374 11.78 -29.79 0.67
CA GLN A 374 12.90 -30.22 -0.17
C GLN A 374 12.58 -29.99 -1.66
N THR A 375 13.58 -29.61 -2.45
CA THR A 375 13.42 -29.36 -3.90
C THR A 375 12.71 -30.49 -4.65
N PRO A 376 12.99 -31.79 -4.40
CA PRO A 376 12.25 -32.88 -5.06
C PRO A 376 10.75 -32.90 -4.75
N ASP A 377 10.34 -32.57 -3.51
CA ASP A 377 8.93 -32.53 -3.12
C ASP A 377 8.19 -31.35 -3.76
N ILE A 378 8.85 -30.18 -3.85
CA ILE A 378 8.33 -28.99 -4.53
C ILE A 378 8.14 -29.29 -6.02
N VAL A 379 9.16 -29.87 -6.66
CA VAL A 379 9.10 -30.25 -8.08
C VAL A 379 7.97 -31.25 -8.31
N ALA A 380 7.85 -32.29 -7.49
CA ALA A 380 6.79 -33.29 -7.61
C ALA A 380 5.38 -32.67 -7.46
N GLY A 381 5.20 -31.76 -6.50
CA GLY A 381 3.92 -31.09 -6.28
C GLY A 381 3.49 -30.22 -7.45
N LEU A 382 4.42 -29.45 -7.99
CA LEU A 382 4.19 -28.68 -9.20
C LEU A 382 3.93 -29.63 -10.39
N GLU A 383 4.73 -30.68 -10.59
CA GLU A 383 4.54 -31.64 -11.70
C GLU A 383 3.15 -32.28 -11.73
N LEU A 384 2.54 -32.51 -10.57
CA LEU A 384 1.20 -33.08 -10.41
C LEU A 384 0.04 -32.09 -10.64
N GLY A 385 0.35 -30.83 -10.94
CA GLY A 385 -0.63 -29.82 -11.30
C GLY A 385 -0.84 -28.73 -10.25
N GLY A 386 -0.01 -28.66 -9.21
CA GLY A 386 0.04 -27.50 -8.33
C GLY A 386 0.42 -26.24 -9.10
N ASP A 387 -0.23 -25.12 -8.75
CA ASP A 387 0.04 -23.80 -9.32
C ASP A 387 1.11 -23.05 -8.49
N ASP A 388 1.22 -23.34 -7.20
CA ASP A 388 2.25 -22.80 -6.32
C ASP A 388 2.53 -23.75 -5.14
N TYR A 389 3.64 -23.50 -4.44
CA TYR A 389 4.11 -24.33 -3.34
C TYR A 389 4.69 -23.45 -2.21
N ILE A 390 4.11 -23.55 -1.02
CA ILE A 390 4.46 -22.75 0.17
C ILE A 390 4.92 -23.71 1.26
N VAL A 391 6.13 -23.49 1.77
CA VAL A 391 6.72 -24.30 2.85
C VAL A 391 6.33 -23.71 4.21
N LYS A 392 5.81 -24.54 5.12
CA LYS A 392 5.51 -24.14 6.50
C LYS A 392 6.81 -23.80 7.26
N PRO A 393 6.84 -22.79 8.16
CA PRO A 393 5.69 -22.07 8.72
C PRO A 393 5.11 -21.02 7.76
N VAL A 394 3.77 -20.91 7.75
CA VAL A 394 3.05 -20.01 6.84
C VAL A 394 3.25 -18.54 7.25
N ASN A 395 3.74 -17.73 6.32
CA ASN A 395 3.62 -16.27 6.41
C ASN A 395 2.29 -15.84 5.77
N PHE A 396 1.38 -15.24 6.54
CA PHE A 396 0.03 -14.92 6.08
C PHE A 396 -0.03 -13.77 5.06
N GLU A 397 0.90 -12.82 5.14
CA GLU A 397 1.03 -11.77 4.13
C GLU A 397 1.42 -12.38 2.78
N GLU A 398 2.40 -13.29 2.80
CA GLU A 398 2.86 -14.02 1.62
C GLU A 398 1.77 -14.93 1.05
N LEU A 399 1.11 -15.72 1.90
CA LEU A 399 0.01 -16.60 1.50
C LEU A 399 -1.12 -15.80 0.85
N THR A 400 -1.52 -14.68 1.46
CA THR A 400 -2.56 -13.79 0.94
C THR A 400 -2.16 -13.21 -0.42
N ALA A 401 -0.91 -12.76 -0.57
CA ALA A 401 -0.41 -12.24 -1.83
C ALA A 401 -0.43 -13.32 -2.93
N ARG A 402 -0.02 -14.55 -2.62
CA ARG A 402 -0.05 -15.70 -3.56
C ARG A 402 -1.47 -16.09 -3.95
N ILE A 403 -2.39 -16.16 -3.00
CA ILE A 403 -3.82 -16.40 -3.28
C ILE A 403 -4.34 -15.32 -4.22
N ARG A 404 -4.17 -14.05 -3.87
CA ARG A 404 -4.60 -12.93 -4.75
C ARG A 404 -3.97 -13.03 -6.12
N ALA A 405 -2.69 -13.40 -6.21
CA ALA A 405 -2.02 -13.53 -7.48
C ALA A 405 -2.60 -14.63 -8.37
N VAL A 406 -3.01 -15.77 -7.80
CA VAL A 406 -3.62 -16.87 -8.56
C VAL A 406 -5.13 -16.72 -8.78
N THR A 407 -5.83 -16.04 -7.88
CA THR A 407 -7.29 -15.81 -7.96
C THR A 407 -7.66 -14.52 -8.66
N ARG A 408 -6.70 -13.64 -8.96
CA ARG A 408 -6.89 -12.40 -9.73
C ARG A 408 -7.45 -12.74 -11.11
N ARG A 409 -8.76 -12.89 -11.16
CA ARG A 409 -9.58 -12.88 -12.36
C ARG A 409 -10.25 -11.51 -12.49
N ASN A 410 -10.46 -11.12 -13.75
CA ASN A 410 -11.62 -10.35 -14.25
C ASN A 410 -11.68 -8.82 -14.22
N GLN A 411 -10.66 -8.04 -13.85
CA GLN A 411 -10.87 -6.57 -13.67
C GLN A 411 -9.85 -5.61 -14.31
N THR A 412 -8.98 -6.09 -15.19
CA THR A 412 -8.17 -5.19 -16.04
C THR A 412 -7.95 -5.85 -17.39
N ARG A 413 -8.93 -5.68 -18.28
CA ARG A 413 -8.80 -5.71 -19.75
C ARG A 413 -10.15 -5.41 -20.39
N GLU A 414 -10.72 -4.24 -20.08
CA GLU A 414 -11.58 -3.59 -21.08
C GLU A 414 -10.64 -3.12 -22.19
N HIS A 415 -10.45 -3.97 -23.21
CA HIS A 415 -10.27 -3.63 -24.63
C HIS A 415 -9.99 -4.84 -25.54
N ASP A 416 -9.97 -6.09 -25.07
CA ASP A 416 -9.96 -7.26 -25.97
C ASP A 416 -10.97 -8.32 -25.51
N ALA A 417 -12.21 -8.19 -25.96
CA ALA A 417 -13.08 -9.35 -26.11
C ALA A 417 -12.50 -10.18 -27.27
N GLY A 418 -11.54 -11.06 -26.99
CA GLY A 418 -10.70 -11.61 -28.05
C GLY A 418 -10.18 -13.01 -27.77
N LYS A 419 -10.62 -13.96 -28.59
CA LYS A 419 -9.86 -15.20 -28.81
C LYS A 419 -8.47 -14.82 -29.32
N LEU A 420 -7.41 -15.32 -28.71
CA LEU A 420 -6.06 -15.21 -29.27
C LEU A 420 -5.76 -16.48 -30.05
N ALA A 421 -5.48 -16.36 -31.35
CA ALA A 421 -5.13 -17.50 -32.19
C ALA A 421 -3.73 -17.33 -32.77
N ILE A 422 -2.95 -18.40 -32.77
CA ILE A 422 -1.66 -18.52 -33.43
C ILE A 422 -1.53 -19.92 -34.01
N GLN A 423 -1.35 -20.04 -35.32
CA GLN A 423 -1.38 -21.32 -36.03
C GLN A 423 -2.62 -22.15 -35.63
N ASN A 424 -2.42 -23.39 -35.19
CA ASN A 424 -3.48 -24.25 -34.70
C ASN A 424 -3.83 -24.06 -33.20
N LEU A 425 -3.17 -23.15 -32.47
CA LEU A 425 -3.47 -22.85 -31.07
C LEU A 425 -4.46 -21.69 -30.95
N CYS A 426 -5.50 -21.87 -30.13
CA CYS A 426 -6.50 -20.85 -29.82
C CYS A 426 -6.68 -20.74 -28.30
N LEU A 427 -6.63 -19.53 -27.75
CA LEU A 427 -6.95 -19.23 -26.36
C LEU A 427 -8.23 -18.42 -26.30
N ILE A 428 -9.19 -18.94 -25.55
CA ILE A 428 -10.43 -18.26 -25.19
C ILE A 428 -10.20 -17.68 -23.79
N ILE A 429 -9.81 -16.41 -23.73
CA ILE A 429 -9.30 -15.76 -22.52
C ILE A 429 -10.34 -15.77 -21.40
N ASP A 430 -11.58 -15.40 -21.71
CA ASP A 430 -12.66 -15.29 -20.72
C ASP A 430 -13.08 -16.64 -20.13
N GLU A 431 -12.85 -17.73 -20.88
CA GLU A 431 -13.15 -19.10 -20.46
C GLU A 431 -11.94 -19.81 -19.82
N PHE A 432 -10.76 -19.17 -19.78
CA PHE A 432 -9.51 -19.81 -19.37
C PHE A 432 -9.25 -21.13 -20.11
N ARG A 433 -9.64 -21.18 -21.38
CA ARG A 433 -9.70 -22.38 -22.20
C ARG A 433 -8.74 -22.26 -23.37
N ALA A 434 -7.93 -23.29 -23.58
CA ALA A 434 -7.05 -23.39 -24.74
C ALA A 434 -7.50 -24.55 -25.62
N GLU A 435 -7.32 -24.42 -26.92
CA GLU A 435 -7.57 -25.47 -27.91
C GLU A 435 -6.40 -25.57 -28.89
N VAL A 436 -6.05 -26.79 -29.30
CA VAL A 436 -5.09 -27.06 -30.37
C VAL A 436 -5.82 -27.82 -31.47
N ALA A 437 -5.80 -27.29 -32.69
CA ALA A 437 -6.57 -27.76 -33.84
C ALA A 437 -8.06 -28.00 -33.51
N GLY A 438 -8.65 -27.09 -32.72
CA GLY A 438 -10.05 -27.16 -32.26
C GLY A 438 -10.33 -28.21 -31.19
N LYS A 439 -9.30 -28.88 -30.65
CA LYS A 439 -9.45 -29.85 -29.55
C LYS A 439 -9.04 -29.20 -28.21
N PRO A 440 -9.80 -29.40 -27.12
CA PRO A 440 -9.47 -28.83 -25.81
C PRO A 440 -8.07 -29.24 -25.33
N LEU A 441 -7.28 -28.26 -24.89
CA LEU A 441 -6.01 -28.44 -24.23
C LEU A 441 -6.19 -28.23 -22.72
N SER A 442 -5.98 -29.29 -21.94
CA SER A 442 -6.17 -29.24 -20.48
C SER A 442 -4.97 -28.58 -19.78
N LEU A 443 -5.15 -27.31 -19.39
CA LEU A 443 -4.15 -26.52 -18.65
C LEU A 443 -4.63 -26.21 -17.23
N SER A 444 -3.70 -26.17 -16.28
CA SER A 444 -3.90 -25.48 -15.00
C SER A 444 -4.02 -23.97 -15.21
N ALA A 445 -4.53 -23.25 -14.21
CA ALA A 445 -4.66 -21.80 -14.28
C ALA A 445 -3.30 -21.11 -14.51
N LEU A 446 -2.23 -21.61 -13.86
CA LEU A 446 -0.89 -21.10 -14.09
C LEU A 446 -0.39 -21.38 -15.51
N GLU A 447 -0.52 -22.61 -16.01
CA GLU A 447 -0.07 -22.96 -17.37
C GLU A 447 -0.82 -22.15 -18.43
N PHE A 448 -2.12 -21.89 -18.24
CA PHE A 448 -2.89 -21.02 -19.12
C PHE A 448 -2.34 -19.60 -19.15
N ARG A 449 -2.10 -18.99 -17.98
CA ARG A 449 -1.53 -17.63 -17.89
C ARG A 449 -0.14 -17.56 -18.51
N LEU A 450 0.68 -18.58 -18.29
CA LEU A 450 2.00 -18.68 -18.89
C LEU A 450 1.91 -18.74 -20.43
N LEU A 451 1.00 -19.57 -20.97
CA LEU A 451 0.76 -19.66 -22.40
C LEU A 451 0.23 -18.34 -22.97
N GLU A 452 -0.73 -17.71 -22.30
CA GLU A 452 -1.26 -16.41 -22.70
C GLU A 452 -0.16 -15.35 -22.76
N HIS A 453 0.71 -15.29 -21.74
CA HIS A 453 1.84 -14.37 -21.71
C HIS A 453 2.78 -14.60 -22.90
N PHE A 454 3.10 -15.85 -23.21
CA PHE A 454 3.91 -16.19 -24.38
C PHE A 454 3.25 -15.83 -25.71
N VAL A 455 1.93 -16.07 -25.86
CA VAL A 455 1.18 -15.73 -27.07
C VAL A 455 1.02 -14.22 -27.24
N ARG A 456 0.98 -13.43 -26.17
CA ARG A 456 0.99 -11.96 -26.27
C ARG A 456 2.38 -11.40 -26.56
N ASN A 457 3.44 -12.10 -26.17
CA ASN A 457 4.84 -11.69 -26.33
C ASN A 457 5.59 -12.58 -27.34
N GLN A 458 4.93 -12.89 -28.46
CA GLN A 458 5.51 -13.71 -29.53
C GLN A 458 6.86 -13.18 -29.98
N LYS A 459 7.80 -14.10 -30.27
CA LYS A 459 9.16 -13.80 -30.79
C LYS A 459 10.06 -13.00 -29.84
N LEU A 460 9.59 -12.62 -28.65
CA LEU A 460 10.39 -11.96 -27.62
C LEU A 460 10.91 -12.99 -26.61
N VAL A 461 12.20 -12.93 -26.33
CA VAL A 461 12.80 -13.76 -25.27
C VAL A 461 12.37 -13.22 -23.91
N GLN A 462 11.68 -14.06 -23.15
CA GLN A 462 11.23 -13.80 -21.79
C GLN A 462 12.27 -14.36 -20.81
N SER A 463 12.87 -13.50 -19.98
CA SER A 463 13.74 -13.96 -18.90
C SER A 463 12.95 -14.69 -17.82
N ARG A 464 13.62 -15.48 -16.98
CA ARG A 464 12.98 -16.19 -15.88
C ARG A 464 12.38 -15.21 -14.88
N GLU A 465 13.11 -14.14 -14.59
CA GLU A 465 12.70 -13.05 -13.71
C GLU A 465 11.44 -12.37 -14.25
N ALA A 466 11.41 -12.08 -15.56
CA ALA A 466 10.24 -11.48 -16.20
C ALA A 466 9.03 -12.42 -16.16
N LEU A 467 9.21 -13.72 -16.40
CA LEU A 467 8.12 -14.69 -16.31
C LEU A 467 7.58 -14.80 -14.88
N LEU A 468 8.44 -14.82 -13.86
CA LEU A 468 8.03 -14.77 -12.47
C LEU A 468 7.19 -13.52 -12.18
N GLU A 469 7.70 -12.35 -12.56
CA GLU A 469 7.03 -11.07 -12.31
C GLU A 469 5.66 -10.97 -13.02
N HIS A 470 5.57 -11.37 -14.29
CA HIS A 470 4.36 -11.16 -15.09
C HIS A 470 3.30 -12.27 -14.92
N VAL A 471 3.72 -13.51 -14.67
CA VAL A 471 2.79 -14.66 -14.57
C VAL A 471 2.43 -14.95 -13.11
N TRP A 472 3.38 -14.82 -12.17
CA TRP A 472 3.13 -15.00 -10.74
C TRP A 472 2.89 -13.67 -10.00
N GLY A 473 3.37 -12.54 -10.51
CA GLY A 473 3.14 -11.20 -9.94
C GLY A 473 4.39 -10.57 -9.33
N ILE A 474 4.37 -9.24 -9.22
CA ILE A 474 5.50 -8.40 -8.74
C ILE A 474 5.94 -8.74 -7.31
N ASP A 475 5.05 -9.29 -6.48
CA ASP A 475 5.34 -9.67 -5.09
C ASP A 475 5.91 -11.10 -4.93
N PHE A 476 6.10 -11.84 -6.03
CA PHE A 476 6.53 -13.23 -5.98
C PHE A 476 8.04 -13.37 -5.69
N ARG A 477 8.39 -13.96 -4.54
CA ARG A 477 9.78 -14.26 -4.13
C ARG A 477 10.13 -15.76 -4.25
N GLY A 478 9.64 -16.45 -5.27
CA GLY A 478 9.98 -17.87 -5.49
C GLY A 478 11.28 -18.08 -6.26
N GLU A 479 11.76 -19.33 -6.27
CA GLU A 479 12.99 -19.72 -6.97
C GLU A 479 12.75 -19.87 -8.48
N SER A 480 13.79 -19.58 -9.28
CA SER A 480 13.79 -19.75 -10.74
C SER A 480 13.39 -21.16 -11.21
N ASN A 481 13.63 -22.17 -10.37
CA ASN A 481 13.26 -23.57 -10.60
C ASN A 481 11.76 -23.76 -10.89
N MET A 482 10.88 -22.90 -10.36
CA MET A 482 9.42 -22.98 -10.57
C MET A 482 9.01 -22.62 -12.01
N VAL A 483 9.73 -21.67 -12.62
CA VAL A 483 9.54 -21.31 -14.04
C VAL A 483 9.88 -22.48 -14.91
N ASP A 484 11.04 -23.10 -14.67
CA ASP A 484 11.58 -24.16 -15.51
C ASP A 484 10.66 -25.39 -15.53
N VAL A 485 10.14 -25.79 -14.37
CA VAL A 485 9.16 -26.90 -14.25
C VAL A 485 7.85 -26.56 -14.97
N SER A 486 7.35 -25.34 -14.81
CA SER A 486 6.07 -24.92 -15.40
C SER A 486 6.14 -24.76 -16.92
N VAL A 487 7.23 -24.17 -17.43
CA VAL A 487 7.50 -24.10 -18.87
C VAL A 487 7.69 -25.52 -19.44
N GLY A 488 8.42 -26.40 -18.76
CA GLY A 488 8.61 -27.78 -19.19
C GLY A 488 7.28 -28.56 -19.33
N ARG A 489 6.36 -28.38 -18.37
CA ARG A 489 5.01 -28.97 -18.42
C ARG A 489 4.18 -28.42 -19.59
N LEU A 490 4.10 -27.10 -19.71
CA LEU A 490 3.34 -26.44 -20.78
C LEU A 490 3.85 -26.89 -22.15
N ARG A 491 5.16 -26.89 -22.35
CA ARG A 491 5.81 -27.40 -23.57
C ARG A 491 5.40 -28.84 -23.89
N ARG A 492 5.47 -29.74 -22.89
CA ARG A 492 5.08 -31.15 -23.07
C ARG A 492 3.62 -31.27 -23.50
N LYS A 493 2.71 -30.50 -22.89
CA LYS A 493 1.28 -30.52 -23.23
C LYS A 493 1.01 -29.99 -24.64
N LEU A 494 1.65 -28.90 -25.05
CA LEU A 494 1.56 -28.35 -26.41
C LEU A 494 2.00 -29.38 -27.46
N ARG A 495 3.17 -30.00 -27.26
CA ARG A 495 3.70 -31.03 -28.16
C ARG A 495 2.81 -32.27 -28.23
N GLN A 496 2.31 -32.75 -27.09
CA GLN A 496 1.40 -33.91 -27.05
C GLN A 496 0.06 -33.63 -27.75
N ALA A 497 -0.40 -32.39 -27.73
CA ALA A 497 -1.61 -31.95 -28.42
C ALA A 497 -1.39 -31.72 -29.93
N GLY A 498 -0.14 -31.82 -30.42
CA GLY A 498 0.21 -31.56 -31.81
C GLY A 498 0.16 -30.08 -32.18
N SER A 499 0.55 -29.20 -31.25
CA SER A 499 0.58 -27.76 -31.53
C SER A 499 1.71 -27.40 -32.49
N ASP A 500 1.44 -26.49 -33.43
CA ASP A 500 2.42 -25.94 -34.38
C ASP A 500 3.26 -24.82 -33.74
N VAL A 501 3.03 -24.53 -32.46
CA VAL A 501 3.85 -23.60 -31.68
C VAL A 501 4.60 -24.34 -30.59
N ASP A 502 5.84 -23.93 -30.34
CA ASP A 502 6.67 -24.48 -29.29
C ASP A 502 7.38 -23.40 -28.49
N ILE A 503 7.70 -23.71 -27.23
CA ILE A 503 8.44 -22.80 -26.36
C ILE A 503 9.89 -23.25 -26.39
N GLU A 504 10.78 -22.48 -27.00
CA GLU A 504 12.21 -22.81 -27.05
C GLU A 504 12.97 -22.27 -25.84
N THR A 505 14.12 -22.90 -25.53
CA THR A 505 15.01 -22.43 -24.45
C THR A 505 16.19 -21.71 -25.06
N ILE A 506 16.35 -20.42 -24.76
CA ILE A 506 17.54 -19.64 -25.09
C ILE A 506 18.51 -19.78 -23.92
N ARG A 507 19.57 -20.58 -24.10
CA ARG A 507 20.52 -20.92 -23.03
C ARG A 507 21.09 -19.65 -22.39
N GLY A 508 21.01 -19.58 -21.06
CA GLY A 508 21.50 -18.44 -20.26
C GLY A 508 20.62 -17.19 -20.30
N VAL A 509 19.51 -17.17 -21.06
CA VAL A 509 18.67 -15.98 -21.21
C VAL A 509 17.24 -16.23 -20.75
N GLY A 510 16.58 -17.31 -21.23
CA GLY A 510 15.18 -17.55 -20.90
C GLY A 510 14.44 -18.38 -21.95
N TYR A 511 13.20 -18.00 -22.24
CA TYR A 511 12.28 -18.75 -23.08
C TYR A 511 11.63 -17.88 -24.15
N VAL A 512 11.31 -18.45 -25.31
CA VAL A 512 10.62 -17.75 -26.40
C VAL A 512 9.60 -18.67 -27.05
N LEU A 513 8.43 -18.14 -27.40
CA LEU A 513 7.44 -18.86 -28.20
C LEU A 513 7.79 -18.70 -29.69
N ARG A 514 7.83 -19.83 -30.41
CA ARG A 514 8.05 -19.91 -31.85
C ARG A 514 6.85 -20.56 -32.52
N ASP A 515 6.50 -20.01 -33.67
CA ASP A 515 5.62 -20.54 -34.69
C ASP A 515 6.50 -20.96 -35.89
N GLU A 516 6.74 -22.26 -36.07
CA GLU A 516 7.41 -22.76 -37.29
C GLU A 516 6.40 -23.05 -38.40
#